data_AF-H0XXL3-F1
#
_entry.id   AF-H0XXL3-F1
#
_cell.length_a   1.000
_cell.length_b   1.000
_cell.length_c   1.000
_cell.angle_alpha   90.00
_cell.angle_beta   90.00
_cell.angle_gamma   90.00
#
_symmetry.space_group_name_H-M   'P 1'
#
loop_
_entity.id
_entity.type
_entity.pdbx_description
1 polymer ?
#
loop_
_entity_poly.entity_id
_entity_poly.type
_entity_poly.pdbx_seq_one_letter_code
_entity_poly.pdbx_strand_id
1 'polypeptide(L)'
;SRKISNTWLSTGWFTMTIALELCDRINVYGMVPPDFCSKDPNHPSVPYHYYEPFGPDECTMYLSHERGRKGSHHRFITEKRVFKNWARTFNIHFFQPDWR
;
A
#
# COMPACT_ATOMS: atom_id res chain seq x y z
N SER A 1 18.34 -6.56 -9.82
CA SER A 1 18.97 -7.70 -9.11
C SER A 1 17.97 -8.38 -8.20
N ARG A 2 17.53 -9.58 -8.57
CA ARG A 2 16.37 -10.34 -8.02
C ARG A 2 16.72 -11.21 -6.79
N LYS A 3 17.71 -10.82 -5.96
CA LYS A 3 18.37 -11.77 -5.03
C LYS A 3 18.35 -11.45 -3.53
N ILE A 4 17.63 -10.42 -3.03
CA ILE A 4 17.73 -10.06 -1.61
C ILE A 4 16.44 -10.20 -0.78
N SER A 5 15.21 -10.14 -1.33
CA SER A 5 14.00 -10.08 -0.46
C SER A 5 13.02 -11.27 -0.50
N ASN A 6 13.09 -12.19 -1.47
CA ASN A 6 12.07 -13.25 -1.67
C ASN A 6 10.62 -12.71 -1.71
N THR A 7 10.42 -11.48 -2.17
CA THR A 7 9.10 -10.84 -2.25
C THR A 7 8.85 -10.36 -3.67
N TRP A 8 7.58 -10.36 -4.09
CA TRP A 8 7.18 -9.81 -5.37
C TRP A 8 6.70 -8.38 -5.18
N LEU A 9 6.99 -7.51 -6.13
CA LEU A 9 6.49 -6.14 -6.14
C LEU A 9 5.00 -6.16 -6.53
N SER A 10 4.17 -5.37 -5.84
CA SER A 10 2.76 -5.29 -6.18
C SER A 10 2.54 -4.59 -7.52
N THR A 11 1.36 -4.77 -8.11
CA THR A 11 0.92 -3.96 -9.26
C THR A 11 1.02 -2.46 -8.94
N GLY A 12 0.68 -2.06 -7.70
CA GLY A 12 0.79 -0.67 -7.25
C GLY A 12 2.21 -0.11 -7.31
N TRP A 13 3.23 -0.92 -7.03
CA TRP A 13 4.63 -0.53 -7.21
C TRP A 13 4.97 -0.24 -8.66
N PHE A 14 4.65 -1.17 -9.56
CA PHE A 14 4.94 -0.99 -10.98
C PHE A 14 4.21 0.22 -11.56
N THR A 15 2.93 0.41 -11.19
CA THR A 15 2.15 1.59 -11.57
C THR A 15 2.81 2.87 -11.07
N MET A 16 3.27 2.91 -9.81
CA MET A 16 3.92 4.11 -9.26
C MET A 16 5.22 4.45 -9.99
N THR A 17 6.05 3.45 -10.28
CA THR A 17 7.30 3.66 -11.04
C THR A 17 7.02 4.20 -12.44
N ILE A 18 6.02 3.66 -13.14
CA ILE A 18 5.63 4.16 -14.46
C ILE A 18 5.09 5.58 -14.38
N ALA A 19 4.26 5.89 -13.38
CA ALA A 19 3.70 7.23 -13.19
C ALA A 19 4.78 8.28 -12.91
N LEU A 20 5.86 7.92 -12.18
CA LEU A 20 7.00 8.80 -11.96
C LEU A 20 7.74 9.18 -13.25
N GLU A 21 7.75 8.30 -14.25
CA GLU A 21 8.39 8.54 -15.54
C GLU A 21 7.51 9.34 -16.51
N LEU A 22 6.18 9.25 -16.36
CA LEU A 22 5.23 9.77 -17.35
C LEU A 22 4.44 11.00 -16.90
N CYS A 23 4.40 11.32 -15.61
CA CYS A 23 3.48 12.34 -15.08
C CYS A 23 4.20 13.42 -14.25
N ASP A 24 3.86 14.69 -14.50
CA ASP A 24 4.33 15.83 -13.69
C ASP A 24 3.67 15.91 -12.31
N ARG A 25 2.50 15.28 -12.16
CA ARG A 25 1.72 15.19 -10.93
C ARG A 25 1.01 13.86 -10.84
N ILE A 26 1.07 13.24 -9.66
CA ILE A 26 0.45 11.95 -9.38
C ILE A 26 -0.53 12.10 -8.23
N ASN A 27 -1.79 11.71 -8.44
CA ASN A 27 -2.80 11.66 -7.38
C ASN A 27 -3.17 10.19 -7.13
N VAL A 28 -2.99 9.73 -5.90
CA VAL A 28 -3.17 8.34 -5.49
C VAL A 28 -4.43 8.22 -4.64
N TYR A 29 -5.35 7.33 -5.01
CA TYR A 29 -6.59 7.07 -4.29
C TYR A 29 -6.60 5.67 -3.69
N GLY A 30 -7.37 5.46 -2.62
CA GLY A 30 -7.57 4.13 -2.03
C GLY A 30 -6.32 3.54 -1.39
N MET A 31 -5.39 4.39 -0.93
CA MET A 31 -4.15 3.94 -0.30
C MET A 31 -3.98 4.60 1.08
N VAL A 32 -4.29 3.85 2.14
CA VAL A 32 -4.03 4.25 3.52
C VAL A 32 -2.52 4.33 3.82
N PRO A 33 -2.07 5.19 4.75
CA PRO A 33 -0.65 5.34 5.06
C PRO A 33 -0.06 4.05 5.68
N PRO A 34 1.27 3.85 5.62
CA PRO A 34 1.92 2.59 6.04
C PRO A 34 1.74 2.26 7.53
N ASP A 35 1.45 3.25 8.34
CA ASP A 35 1.28 3.16 9.79
C ASP A 35 -0.20 3.09 10.22
N PHE A 36 -1.15 3.11 9.27
CA PHE A 36 -2.60 3.08 9.52
C PHE A 36 -3.01 1.96 10.49
N CYS A 37 -2.68 0.70 10.18
CA CYS A 37 -3.03 -0.47 10.98
C CYS A 37 -2.24 -0.63 12.30
N SER A 38 -1.36 0.33 12.62
CA SER A 38 -0.52 0.29 13.84
C SER A 38 -0.73 1.48 14.76
N LYS A 39 -1.31 2.57 14.27
CA LYS A 39 -1.44 3.84 14.99
C LYS A 39 -2.71 3.95 15.82
N ASP A 40 -3.81 3.39 15.33
CA ASP A 40 -5.10 3.47 16.00
C ASP A 40 -5.68 2.06 16.17
N PRO A 41 -5.72 1.51 17.39
CA PRO A 41 -6.34 0.21 17.63
C PRO A 41 -7.87 0.23 17.45
N ASN A 42 -8.49 1.41 17.35
CA ASN A 42 -9.94 1.59 17.18
C ASN A 42 -10.34 1.86 15.72
N HIS A 43 -9.44 1.66 14.74
CA HIS A 43 -9.84 1.84 13.34
C HIS A 43 -11.00 0.89 12.99
N PRO A 44 -12.02 1.35 12.24
CA PRO A 44 -13.10 0.47 11.82
C PRO A 44 -12.54 -0.66 10.96
N SER A 45 -13.07 -1.87 11.15
CA SER A 45 -12.80 -2.99 10.25
C SER A 45 -13.50 -2.70 8.93
N VAL A 46 -12.70 -2.59 7.86
CA VAL A 46 -13.18 -2.33 6.50
C VAL A 46 -12.68 -3.40 5.54
N PRO A 47 -13.44 -3.72 4.48
CA PRO A 47 -12.99 -4.67 3.47
C PRO A 47 -11.73 -4.19 2.74
N TYR A 48 -10.81 -5.11 2.45
CA TYR A 48 -9.57 -4.84 1.73
C TYR A 48 -9.80 -4.28 0.32
N HIS A 49 -10.84 -4.77 -0.37
CA HIS A 49 -11.25 -4.25 -1.67
C HIS A 49 -12.60 -3.53 -1.55
N TYR A 50 -12.68 -2.32 -2.09
CA TYR A 50 -13.92 -1.51 -2.06
C TYR A 50 -15.10 -2.16 -2.81
N TYR A 51 -14.81 -3.02 -3.80
CA TYR A 51 -15.82 -3.72 -4.60
C TYR A 51 -16.19 -5.10 -4.02
N GLU A 52 -15.58 -5.49 -2.90
CA GLU A 52 -15.77 -6.80 -2.26
C GLU A 52 -16.16 -6.60 -0.79
N PRO A 53 -17.41 -6.19 -0.49
CA PRO A 53 -17.81 -5.78 0.86
C PRO A 53 -17.76 -6.92 1.90
N PHE A 54 -17.76 -8.18 1.46
CA PHE A 54 -17.62 -9.37 2.30
C PHE A 54 -16.21 -9.99 2.21
N GLY A 55 -15.25 -9.25 1.66
CA GLY A 55 -13.86 -9.67 1.52
C GLY A 55 -13.10 -9.65 2.85
N PRO A 56 -11.80 -9.98 2.82
CA PRO A 56 -10.96 -9.96 4.01
C PRO A 56 -10.83 -8.54 4.57
N ASP A 57 -10.63 -8.43 5.89
CA ASP A 57 -10.31 -7.17 6.56
C ASP A 57 -9.00 -6.56 6.01
N GLU A 58 -9.02 -5.26 5.74
CA GLU A 58 -7.92 -4.53 5.11
C GLU A 58 -6.60 -4.69 5.89
N CYS A 59 -6.63 -4.45 7.21
CA CYS A 59 -5.43 -4.47 8.02
C CYS A 59 -4.90 -5.89 8.25
N THR A 60 -5.79 -6.86 8.39
CA THR A 60 -5.46 -8.29 8.43
C THR A 60 -4.75 -8.70 7.14
N MET A 61 -5.22 -8.21 5.99
CA MET A 61 -4.59 -8.48 4.70
C MET A 61 -3.18 -7.87 4.62
N TYR A 62 -3.02 -6.58 4.96
CA TYR A 62 -1.71 -5.94 4.94
C TYR A 62 -0.72 -6.60 5.89
N LEU A 63 -1.12 -6.90 7.13
CA LEU A 63 -0.23 -7.45 8.15
C LEU A 63 0.17 -8.89 7.85
N SER A 64 -0.74 -9.72 7.34
CA SER A 64 -0.42 -11.11 6.97
C SER A 64 0.61 -11.17 5.83
N HIS A 65 0.43 -10.34 4.80
CA HIS A 65 1.38 -10.23 3.68
C HIS A 65 2.70 -9.59 4.10
N GLU A 66 2.68 -8.58 4.95
CA GLU A 66 3.88 -7.93 5.46
C GLU A 66 4.70 -8.85 6.38
N ARG A 67 4.07 -9.78 7.11
CA ARG A 67 4.76 -10.70 8.04
C ARG A 67 5.16 -12.03 7.40
N GLY A 68 4.59 -12.38 6.25
CA GLY A 68 4.90 -13.62 5.55
C GLY A 68 6.41 -13.83 5.38
N ARG A 69 6.91 -15.05 5.63
CA ARG A 69 8.35 -15.37 5.51
C ARG A 69 8.66 -16.24 4.29
N LYS A 70 7.64 -16.86 3.70
CA LYS A 70 7.73 -17.81 2.59
C LYS A 70 6.55 -17.59 1.66
N GLY A 71 6.78 -17.60 0.35
CA GLY A 71 5.74 -17.51 -0.68
C GLY A 71 5.85 -16.25 -1.56
N SER A 72 4.98 -16.18 -2.57
CA SER A 72 4.90 -15.08 -3.54
C SER A 72 4.03 -13.93 -3.01
N HIS A 73 4.33 -13.39 -1.84
CA HIS A 73 3.53 -12.31 -1.24
C HIS A 73 4.24 -10.94 -1.37
N HIS A 74 3.42 -9.90 -1.42
CA HIS A 74 3.85 -8.50 -1.49
C HIS A 74 4.17 -7.96 -0.08
N ARG A 75 5.01 -6.93 -0.02
CA ARG A 75 5.28 -6.20 1.23
C ARG A 75 4.56 -4.86 1.18
N PHE A 76 3.24 -4.89 1.30
CA PHE A 76 2.40 -3.70 1.10
C PHE A 76 2.78 -2.55 2.03
N ILE A 77 3.11 -2.82 3.29
CA ILE A 77 3.50 -1.77 4.24
C ILE A 77 4.89 -1.22 3.87
N THR A 78 5.82 -2.09 3.47
CA THR A 78 7.14 -1.66 3.00
C THR A 78 7.05 -0.80 1.73
N GLU A 79 6.26 -1.21 0.73
CA GLU A 79 6.05 -0.43 -0.49
C GLU A 79 5.43 0.94 -0.18
N LYS A 80 4.39 0.98 0.66
CA LYS A 80 3.78 2.25 1.10
C LYS A 80 4.76 3.18 1.81
N ARG A 81 5.74 2.65 2.57
CA ARG A 81 6.81 3.49 3.16
C ARG A 81 7.70 4.11 2.09
N VAL A 82 8.01 3.38 1.02
CA VAL A 82 8.76 3.92 -0.11
C VAL A 82 7.95 5.01 -0.82
N PHE A 83 6.67 4.78 -1.10
CA PHE A 83 5.82 5.80 -1.75
C PHE A 83 5.67 7.06 -0.90
N LYS A 84 5.52 6.91 0.43
CA LYS A 84 5.53 8.03 1.37
C LYS A 84 6.84 8.81 1.31
N ASN A 85 7.97 8.14 1.14
CA ASN A 85 9.27 8.80 0.99
C ASN A 85 9.41 9.50 -0.38
N TRP A 86 8.93 8.88 -1.46
CA TRP A 86 8.91 9.49 -2.79
C TRP A 86 8.08 10.78 -2.83
N ALA A 87 6.95 10.83 -2.13
CA ALA A 87 6.13 12.04 -2.05
C ALA A 87 6.80 13.22 -1.32
N ARG A 88 7.97 13.02 -0.70
CA ARG A 88 8.79 14.13 -0.17
C ARG A 88 9.65 14.79 -1.24
N THR A 89 9.86 14.11 -2.37
CA THR A 89 10.73 14.56 -3.46
C THR A 89 9.93 14.85 -4.73
N PHE A 90 8.89 14.06 -5.00
CA PHE A 90 8.04 14.15 -6.19
C PHE A 90 6.66 14.69 -5.85
N ASN A 91 5.97 15.22 -6.85
CA ASN A 91 4.63 15.82 -6.74
C ASN A 91 3.52 14.75 -6.66
N ILE A 92 3.55 13.96 -5.58
CA ILE A 92 2.63 12.86 -5.30
C ILE A 92 1.68 13.27 -4.16
N HIS A 93 0.38 13.17 -4.40
CA HIS A 93 -0.64 13.44 -3.39
C HIS A 93 -1.47 12.19 -3.12
N PHE A 94 -1.65 11.85 -1.83
CA PHE A 94 -2.48 10.73 -1.41
C PHE A 94 -3.84 11.22 -0.92
N PHE A 95 -4.88 10.63 -1.47
CA PHE A 95 -6.28 10.82 -1.11
C PHE A 95 -6.78 9.51 -0.52
N GLN A 96 -6.61 9.40 0.78
CA GLN A 96 -7.02 8.24 1.55
C GLN A 96 -8.41 8.48 2.14
N PRO A 97 -9.24 7.44 2.26
CA PRO A 97 -10.65 7.61 2.61
C PRO A 97 -10.86 8.03 4.06
N ASP A 98 -11.78 8.99 4.28
CA ASP A 98 -12.43 9.21 5.58
C ASP A 98 -13.65 8.29 5.66
N TRP A 99 -13.57 7.26 6.50
CA TRP A 99 -14.71 6.40 6.82
C TRP A 99 -15.34 6.95 8.10
N ARG A 100 -16.60 7.39 8.01
CA ARG A 100 -17.38 7.87 9.17
C ARG A 100 -17.68 6.75 10.15
#